data_AF-A0A8B5X5K8-F1
#
_entry.id   AF-A0A8B5X5K8-F1
#
_cell.length_a   1.000
_cell.length_b   1.000
_cell.length_c   1.000
_cell.angle_alpha   90.00
_cell.angle_beta   90.00
_cell.angle_gamma   90.00
#
_symmetry.space_group_name_H-M   'P 1'
#
loop_
_entity.id
_entity.type
_entity.pdbx_description
1 polymer ?
#
loop_
_entity_poly.entity_id
_entity_poly.type
_entity_poly.pdbx_seq_one_letter_code
_entity_poly.pdbx_strand_id
1 'polypeptide(L)'
;MSGAPIDALNTGLYEFKQALLADSLARKRVELALVTFGPVEIVTGFTTVDEFDPPHLKAREMTPMGKAITVGLDLLERRKQVYRDHGIQYYRPWLFLLTDGAPTDPIDDALRQLHEAQDQKKCTFFPVGVGEADMSVLKKLAGSAPVWKLQGLQFRELFRWLSSSVSQVAKSQPGTQISLVKPSDNVLRIEV
;
A
#
# COMPACT_ATOMS: atom_id res chain seq x y z
N MET A 1 -6.65 11.50 -9.48
CA MET A 1 -7.71 10.48 -9.30
C MET A 1 -9.12 11.07 -9.22
N SER A 2 -9.46 12.17 -9.89
CA SER A 2 -10.81 12.77 -9.73
C SER A 2 -11.91 11.98 -10.44
N GLY A 3 -13.15 12.04 -9.94
CA GLY A 3 -14.33 11.39 -10.53
C GLY A 3 -14.41 9.89 -10.23
N ALA A 4 -14.78 9.09 -11.23
CA ALA A 4 -14.99 7.65 -11.07
C ALA A 4 -13.83 6.87 -10.40
N PRO A 5 -12.54 7.18 -10.64
CA PRO A 5 -11.42 6.54 -9.94
C PRO A 5 -11.45 6.68 -8.41
N ILE A 6 -11.70 7.87 -7.86
CA ILE A 6 -11.74 8.05 -6.39
C ILE A 6 -12.98 7.39 -5.79
N ASP A 7 -14.11 7.39 -6.49
CA ASP A 7 -15.33 6.71 -6.04
C ASP A 7 -15.14 5.19 -5.97
N ALA A 8 -14.49 4.63 -6.99
CA ALA A 8 -14.13 3.21 -7.03
C ALA A 8 -13.09 2.85 -5.96
N LEU A 9 -12.11 3.73 -5.70
CA LEU A 9 -11.14 3.55 -4.61
C LEU A 9 -11.84 3.54 -3.25
N ASN A 10 -12.73 4.51 -2.99
CA ASN A 10 -13.51 4.59 -1.74
C ASN A 10 -14.34 3.32 -1.51
N THR A 11 -15.04 2.86 -2.55
CA THR A 11 -15.82 1.61 -2.51
C THR A 11 -14.91 0.41 -2.22
N GLY A 12 -13.77 0.34 -2.91
CA GLY A 12 -12.77 -0.71 -2.73
C GLY A 12 -12.18 -0.76 -1.31
N LEU A 13 -11.88 0.40 -0.70
CA LEU A 13 -11.37 0.49 0.68
C LEU A 13 -12.39 0.00 1.70
N TYR A 14 -13.67 0.30 1.50
CA TYR A 14 -14.73 -0.23 2.35
C TYR A 14 -14.80 -1.76 2.24
N GLU A 15 -14.81 -2.31 1.02
CA GLU A 15 -14.82 -3.75 0.79
C GLU A 15 -13.56 -4.44 1.37
N PHE A 16 -12.40 -3.79 1.27
CA PHE A 16 -11.15 -4.27 1.87
C PHE A 16 -11.28 -4.48 3.37
N LYS A 17 -11.79 -3.48 4.09
CA LYS A 17 -12.07 -3.58 5.54
C LYS A 17 -13.01 -4.73 5.82
N GLN A 18 -14.13 -4.84 5.10
CA GLN A 18 -15.11 -5.91 5.35
C GLN A 18 -14.52 -7.31 5.14
N ALA A 19 -13.68 -7.47 4.10
CA ALA A 19 -13.01 -8.74 3.83
C ALA A 19 -12.03 -9.13 4.96
N LEU A 20 -11.27 -8.16 5.48
CA LEU A 20 -10.35 -8.40 6.60
C LEU A 20 -11.08 -8.63 7.92
N LEU A 21 -12.22 -7.97 8.17
CA LEU A 21 -13.04 -8.18 9.37
C LEU A 21 -13.64 -9.59 9.43
N ALA A 22 -13.96 -10.17 8.28
CA ALA A 22 -14.50 -11.52 8.16
C ALA A 22 -13.46 -12.60 8.53
N ASP A 23 -12.17 -12.31 8.44
CA ASP A 23 -11.10 -13.22 8.86
C ASP A 23 -10.70 -12.95 10.32
N SER A 24 -11.04 -13.88 11.22
CA SER A 24 -10.83 -13.75 12.67
C SER A 24 -9.38 -13.47 13.09
N LEU A 25 -8.38 -13.97 12.33
CA LEU A 25 -6.97 -13.72 12.61
C LEU A 25 -6.52 -12.41 11.98
N ALA A 26 -6.92 -12.15 10.74
CA ALA A 26 -6.58 -10.89 10.07
C ALA A 26 -7.13 -9.70 10.86
N ARG A 27 -8.37 -9.77 11.34
CA ARG A 27 -9.01 -8.75 12.18
C ARG A 27 -8.11 -8.29 13.34
N LYS A 28 -7.40 -9.22 14.00
CA LYS A 28 -6.62 -8.96 15.21
C LYS A 28 -5.13 -8.70 14.96
N ARG A 29 -4.60 -9.14 13.82
CA ARG A 29 -3.15 -9.14 13.54
C ARG A 29 -2.75 -8.18 12.43
N VAL A 30 -3.69 -7.80 11.57
CA VAL A 30 -3.45 -6.84 10.49
C VAL A 30 -3.61 -5.45 11.06
N GLU A 31 -2.62 -4.62 10.80
CA GLU A 31 -2.66 -3.22 11.10
C GLU A 31 -2.53 -2.41 9.82
N LEU A 32 -3.33 -1.36 9.71
CA LEU A 32 -3.41 -0.51 8.54
C LEU A 32 -3.08 0.92 8.94
N ALA A 33 -2.34 1.61 8.07
CA ALA A 33 -2.19 3.05 8.10
C ALA A 33 -2.52 3.59 6.70
N LEU A 34 -3.10 4.78 6.63
CA LEU A 34 -3.52 5.41 5.38
C LEU A 34 -2.94 6.82 5.28
N VAL A 35 -2.19 7.04 4.20
CA VAL A 35 -1.63 8.34 3.84
C VAL A 35 -2.22 8.76 2.51
N THR A 36 -2.83 9.95 2.46
CA THR A 36 -3.22 10.58 1.20
C THR A 36 -2.14 11.55 0.76
N PHE A 37 -2.09 11.86 -0.53
CA PHE A 37 -1.23 12.91 -1.07
C PHE A 37 -1.99 13.79 -2.05
N GLY A 38 -1.71 15.10 -1.95
CA GLY A 38 -2.44 16.18 -2.62
C GLY A 38 -3.33 17.05 -1.75
N PRO A 39 -3.14 17.21 -0.42
CA PRO A 39 -1.85 17.29 0.30
C PRO A 39 -1.44 15.98 0.99
N VAL A 40 -0.17 15.90 1.41
CA VAL A 40 0.33 14.75 2.18
C VAL A 40 -0.21 14.78 3.59
N GLU A 41 -1.08 13.83 3.93
CA GLU A 41 -1.75 13.75 5.22
C GLU A 41 -1.82 12.30 5.71
N ILE A 42 -1.52 12.08 6.99
CA ILE A 42 -1.76 10.80 7.65
C ILE A 42 -3.21 10.80 8.10
N VAL A 43 -4.09 10.24 7.28
CA VAL A 43 -5.53 10.20 7.56
C VAL A 43 -5.86 9.15 8.62
N THR A 44 -5.03 8.10 8.69
CA THR A 44 -5.12 7.07 9.72
C THR A 44 -3.73 6.54 10.06
N GLY A 45 -3.35 6.59 11.33
CA GLY A 45 -2.14 5.91 11.83
C GLY A 45 -2.34 4.39 11.90
N PHE A 46 -1.28 3.64 12.22
CA PHE A 46 -1.39 2.19 12.38
C PHE A 46 -2.42 1.83 13.47
N THR A 47 -3.44 1.08 13.05
CA THR A 47 -4.53 0.58 13.90
C THR A 47 -5.00 -0.77 13.37
N THR A 48 -5.61 -1.59 14.23
CA THR A 48 -6.17 -2.89 13.83
C THR A 48 -7.38 -2.71 12.92
N VAL A 49 -7.74 -3.75 12.17
CA VAL A 49 -8.83 -3.69 11.20
C VAL A 49 -10.18 -3.35 11.84
N ASP A 50 -10.42 -3.76 13.08
CA ASP A 50 -11.66 -3.46 13.80
C ASP A 50 -11.76 -2.03 14.32
N GLU A 51 -10.64 -1.34 14.47
CA GLU A 51 -10.57 0.07 14.79
C GLU A 51 -10.40 0.96 13.56
N PHE A 52 -9.92 0.41 12.43
CA PHE A 52 -9.78 1.13 11.17
C PHE A 52 -11.16 1.52 10.63
N ASP A 53 -11.44 2.82 10.50
CA ASP A 53 -12.61 3.32 9.77
C ASP A 53 -12.19 4.03 8.48
N PRO A 54 -12.49 3.46 7.28
CA PRO A 54 -12.03 4.01 6.02
C PRO A 54 -12.63 5.41 5.82
N PRO A 55 -11.79 6.46 5.73
CA PRO A 55 -12.28 7.79 5.48
C PRO A 55 -12.81 7.90 4.05
N HIS A 56 -13.76 8.79 3.82
CA HIS A 56 -14.18 9.13 2.47
C HIS A 56 -13.14 10.06 1.82
N LEU A 57 -12.35 9.51 0.91
CA LEU A 57 -11.26 10.19 0.22
C LEU A 57 -11.79 11.13 -0.87
N LYS A 58 -11.14 12.27 -1.01
CA LYS A 58 -11.41 13.26 -2.07
C LYS A 58 -10.12 13.58 -2.80
N ALA A 59 -10.15 13.48 -4.13
CA ALA A 59 -9.04 13.90 -4.97
C ALA A 59 -8.88 15.43 -4.94
N ARG A 60 -7.63 15.88 -5.02
CA ARG A 60 -7.21 17.28 -5.01
C ARG A 60 -6.05 17.47 -6.00
N GLU A 61 -5.64 18.71 -6.26
CA GLU A 61 -4.91 19.08 -7.49
C GLU A 61 -3.43 18.66 -7.59
N MET A 62 -2.77 18.32 -6.48
CA MET A 62 -1.33 18.06 -6.48
C MET A 62 -1.01 16.59 -6.19
N THR A 63 0.17 16.14 -6.63
CA THR A 63 0.65 14.75 -6.45
C THR A 63 2.02 14.74 -5.77
N PRO A 64 2.16 15.23 -4.51
CA PRO A 64 3.43 15.25 -3.78
C PRO A 64 3.84 13.83 -3.34
N MET A 65 4.17 13.00 -4.33
CA MET A 65 4.41 11.57 -4.22
C MET A 65 5.71 11.27 -3.48
N GLY A 66 6.78 12.04 -3.73
CA GLY A 66 8.06 11.85 -3.04
C GLY A 66 7.88 11.99 -1.53
N LYS A 67 7.28 13.10 -1.10
CA LYS A 67 6.95 13.35 0.29
C LYS A 67 6.01 12.29 0.88
N ALA A 68 5.01 11.82 0.12
CA ALA A 68 4.08 10.79 0.58
C ALA A 68 4.78 9.46 0.87
N ILE A 69 5.70 9.05 -0.01
CA ILE A 69 6.50 7.83 0.17
C ILE A 69 7.37 7.94 1.41
N THR A 70 8.08 9.05 1.60
CA THR A 70 8.91 9.28 2.80
C THR A 70 8.06 9.21 4.07
N VAL A 71 6.89 9.84 4.11
CA VAL A 71 5.97 9.76 5.27
C VAL A 71 5.51 8.32 5.52
N GLY A 72 5.21 7.55 4.46
CA GLY A 72 4.85 6.15 4.58
C GLY A 72 5.97 5.27 5.14
N LEU A 73 7.21 5.47 4.68
CA LEU A 73 8.39 4.79 5.21
C LEU A 73 8.67 5.13 6.68
N ASP A 74 8.53 6.40 7.05
CA ASP A 74 8.68 6.86 8.44
C ASP A 74 7.63 6.22 9.36
N LEU A 75 6.37 6.12 8.92
CA LEU A 75 5.31 5.43 9.66
C LEU A 75 5.67 3.97 9.91
N LEU A 76 6.20 3.29 8.88
CA LEU A 76 6.62 1.90 8.97
C LEU A 76 7.78 1.73 9.96
N GLU A 77 8.80 2.58 9.91
CA GLU A 77 9.93 2.52 10.85
C GLU A 77 9.48 2.78 12.29
N ARG A 78 8.62 3.79 12.52
CA ARG A 78 8.05 4.06 13.85
C ARG A 78 7.28 2.87 14.39
N ARG A 79 6.42 2.23 13.58
CA ARG A 79 5.65 1.07 14.04
C ARG A 79 6.55 -0.13 14.34
N LYS A 80 7.56 -0.39 13.49
CA LYS A 80 8.56 -1.43 13.77
C LYS A 80 9.33 -1.17 15.05
N GLN A 81 9.67 0.09 15.35
CA GLN A 81 10.32 0.44 16.60
C GLN A 81 9.43 0.13 17.81
N VAL A 82 8.15 0.50 17.75
CA VAL A 82 7.18 0.14 18.82
C VAL A 82 7.15 -1.36 19.07
N TYR A 83 7.14 -2.19 18.03
CA TYR A 83 7.20 -3.65 18.21
C TYR A 83 8.51 -4.10 18.86
N ARG A 84 9.66 -3.57 18.40
CA ARG A 84 10.98 -3.90 18.98
C ARG A 84 11.06 -3.55 20.46
N ASP A 85 10.59 -2.36 20.83
CA ASP A 85 10.63 -1.86 22.21
C ASP A 85 9.81 -2.75 23.17
N HIS A 86 8.79 -3.43 22.66
CA HIS A 86 7.94 -4.35 23.42
C HIS A 86 8.31 -5.83 23.22
N GLY A 87 9.41 -6.15 22.53
CA GLY A 87 9.81 -7.54 22.24
C GLY A 87 8.84 -8.30 21.34
N ILE A 88 8.01 -7.58 20.57
CA ILE A 88 7.00 -8.15 19.67
C ILE A 88 7.65 -8.46 18.32
N GLN A 89 7.53 -9.70 17.87
CA GLN A 89 7.92 -10.08 16.52
C GLN A 89 6.95 -9.51 15.49
N TYR A 90 7.46 -9.08 14.33
CA TYR A 90 6.65 -8.52 13.26
C TYR A 90 7.04 -9.09 11.89
N TYR A 91 6.09 -9.00 10.95
CA TYR A 91 6.30 -9.36 9.56
C TYR A 91 6.95 -8.22 8.78
N ARG A 92 7.71 -8.53 7.73
CA ARG A 92 8.18 -7.49 6.79
C ARG A 92 6.97 -6.72 6.26
N PRO A 93 6.83 -5.43 6.59
CA PRO A 93 5.60 -4.71 6.30
C PRO A 93 5.54 -4.29 4.84
N TRP A 94 4.33 -3.99 4.36
CA TRP A 94 4.07 -3.64 2.96
C TRP A 94 3.75 -2.15 2.83
N LEU A 95 4.29 -1.52 1.79
CA LEU A 95 3.94 -0.16 1.38
C LEU A 95 3.26 -0.22 0.02
N PHE A 96 1.96 0.06 -0.01
CA PHE A 96 1.17 0.17 -1.24
C PHE A 96 1.09 1.64 -1.66
N LEU A 97 1.50 1.94 -2.89
CA LEU A 97 1.31 3.25 -3.51
C LEU A 97 0.27 3.09 -4.63
N LEU A 98 -0.84 3.82 -4.54
CA LEU A 98 -1.83 3.92 -5.60
C LEU A 98 -1.81 5.35 -6.17
N THR A 99 -1.60 5.49 -7.47
CA THR A 99 -1.57 6.80 -8.14
C THR A 99 -2.12 6.69 -9.57
N ASP A 100 -2.73 7.76 -10.07
CA ASP A 100 -3.08 7.93 -11.48
C ASP A 100 -2.30 9.03 -12.19
N GLY A 101 -1.28 9.60 -11.55
CA GLY A 101 -0.53 10.73 -12.07
C GLY A 101 0.96 10.67 -11.78
N ALA A 102 1.66 11.68 -12.30
CA ALA A 102 3.08 11.92 -12.11
C ALA A 102 3.36 12.70 -10.81
N PRO A 103 4.55 12.56 -10.20
CA PRO A 103 4.95 13.33 -9.04
C PRO A 103 4.98 14.83 -9.35
N THR A 104 4.53 15.66 -8.40
CA THR A 104 4.64 17.12 -8.47
C THR A 104 5.72 17.67 -7.54
N ASP A 105 6.55 16.80 -6.97
CA ASP A 105 7.67 17.10 -6.08
C ASP A 105 8.91 16.25 -6.46
N PRO A 106 10.12 16.65 -6.02
CA PRO A 106 11.31 15.82 -6.20
C PRO A 106 11.14 14.45 -5.53
N ILE A 107 11.60 13.39 -6.21
CA ILE A 107 11.46 12.01 -5.74
C ILE A 107 12.79 11.36 -5.36
N ASP A 108 13.92 12.06 -5.49
CA ASP A 108 15.26 11.49 -5.31
C ASP A 108 15.46 10.88 -3.92
N ASP A 109 15.00 11.57 -2.88
CA ASP A 109 15.07 11.06 -1.51
C ASP A 109 14.16 9.84 -1.30
N ALA A 110 12.94 9.88 -1.82
CA ALA A 110 12.00 8.75 -1.74
C ALA A 110 12.54 7.52 -2.47
N LEU A 111 13.15 7.72 -3.64
CA LEU A 111 13.79 6.68 -4.44
C LEU A 111 14.94 6.03 -3.67
N ARG A 112 15.86 6.84 -3.13
CA ARG A 112 16.98 6.35 -2.31
C ARG A 112 16.48 5.56 -1.09
N GLN A 113 15.51 6.08 -0.36
CA GLN A 113 14.96 5.42 0.83
C GLN A 113 14.24 4.12 0.49
N LEU A 114 13.48 4.07 -0.61
CA LEU A 114 12.81 2.85 -1.08
C LEU A 114 13.83 1.77 -1.44
N HIS A 115 14.84 2.10 -2.24
CA HIS A 115 15.86 1.15 -2.67
C HIS A 115 16.62 0.61 -1.47
N GLU A 116 17.04 1.48 -0.55
CA GLU A 116 17.68 1.06 0.71
C GLU A 116 16.76 0.13 1.52
N ALA A 117 15.48 0.49 1.66
CA ALA A 117 14.52 -0.32 2.41
C ALA A 117 14.24 -1.68 1.74
N GLN A 118 14.29 -1.76 0.41
CA GLN A 118 14.13 -3.00 -0.34
C GLN A 118 15.36 -3.90 -0.18
N ASP A 119 16.57 -3.35 -0.34
CA ASP A 119 17.84 -4.07 -0.23
C ASP A 119 18.04 -4.65 1.18
N GLN A 120 17.72 -3.86 2.20
CA GLN A 120 17.79 -4.27 3.60
C GLN A 120 16.57 -5.09 4.04
N LYS A 121 15.65 -5.42 3.13
CA LYS A 121 14.41 -6.16 3.40
C LYS A 121 13.53 -5.54 4.50
N LYS A 122 13.60 -4.21 4.67
CA LYS A 122 12.87 -3.42 5.67
C LYS A 122 11.37 -3.27 5.36
N CYS A 123 10.98 -3.27 4.09
CA CYS A 123 9.58 -3.27 3.63
C CYS A 123 9.46 -3.87 2.22
N THR A 124 8.28 -4.34 1.84
CA THR A 124 7.96 -4.70 0.45
C THR A 124 7.16 -3.58 -0.18
N PHE A 125 7.60 -3.07 -1.33
CA PHE A 125 6.95 -1.96 -2.01
C PHE A 125 6.07 -2.45 -3.17
N PHE A 126 4.85 -1.94 -3.25
CA PHE A 126 3.85 -2.27 -4.27
C PHE A 126 3.36 -0.99 -4.95
N PRO A 127 4.04 -0.53 -6.01
CA PRO A 127 3.57 0.58 -6.83
C PRO A 127 2.47 0.11 -7.78
N VAL A 128 1.30 0.75 -7.70
CA VAL A 128 0.12 0.48 -8.51
C VAL A 128 -0.29 1.74 -9.26
N GLY A 129 -0.11 1.72 -10.57
CA GLY A 129 -0.61 2.73 -11.49
C GLY A 129 -2.07 2.49 -11.84
N VAL A 130 -2.87 3.55 -11.84
CA VAL A 130 -4.28 3.56 -12.22
C VAL A 130 -4.43 4.48 -13.44
N GLY A 131 -5.14 4.07 -14.48
CA GLY A 131 -5.35 4.92 -15.66
C GLY A 131 -4.04 5.41 -16.30
N GLU A 132 -3.86 6.74 -16.32
CA GLU A 132 -2.76 7.46 -16.96
C GLU A 132 -1.55 7.70 -16.04
N ALA A 133 -1.39 6.88 -15.00
CA ALA A 133 -0.22 6.95 -14.12
C ALA A 133 1.10 6.94 -14.89
N ASP A 134 2.08 7.72 -14.41
CA ASP A 134 3.42 7.73 -14.97
C ASP A 134 4.17 6.43 -14.61
N MET A 135 4.01 5.42 -15.46
CA MET A 135 4.63 4.12 -15.27
C MET A 135 6.15 4.19 -15.30
N SER A 136 6.73 5.19 -15.96
CA SER A 136 8.19 5.35 -16.01
C SER A 136 8.74 5.78 -14.65
N VAL A 137 8.04 6.67 -13.94
CA VAL A 137 8.36 7.05 -12.57
C VAL A 137 8.13 5.88 -11.62
N LEU A 138 7.02 5.16 -11.76
CA LEU A 138 6.76 3.98 -10.92
C LEU A 138 7.85 2.91 -11.07
N LYS A 139 8.36 2.68 -12.28
CA LYS A 139 9.50 1.77 -12.53
C LYS A 139 10.78 2.24 -11.84
N LYS A 140 11.09 3.54 -11.89
CA LYS A 140 12.25 4.10 -11.16
C LYS A 140 12.13 3.91 -9.64
N LEU A 141 10.95 4.20 -9.09
CA LEU A 141 10.68 4.03 -7.65
C LEU A 141 10.73 2.56 -7.23
N ALA A 142 10.21 1.65 -8.07
CA ALA A 142 10.16 0.22 -7.77
C ALA A 142 11.54 -0.45 -7.74
N GLY A 143 12.49 0.03 -8.54
CA GLY A 143 13.78 -0.63 -8.73
C GLY A 143 13.59 -2.05 -9.27
N SER A 144 13.91 -3.05 -8.45
CA SER A 144 13.73 -4.47 -8.77
C SER A 144 12.33 -5.03 -8.46
N ALA A 145 11.46 -4.27 -7.79
CA ALA A 145 10.10 -4.69 -7.49
C ALA A 145 9.21 -4.65 -8.75
N PRO A 146 8.22 -5.54 -8.86
CA PRO A 146 7.24 -5.49 -9.94
C PRO A 146 6.39 -4.22 -9.84
N VAL A 147 6.17 -3.56 -10.98
CA VAL A 147 5.22 -2.45 -11.12
C VAL A 147 3.89 -2.98 -11.63
N TRP A 148 2.82 -2.54 -11.01
CA TRP A 148 1.47 -3.02 -11.30
C TRP A 148 0.65 -1.95 -12.00
N LYS A 149 -0.10 -2.33 -13.04
CA LYS A 149 -1.14 -1.48 -13.64
C LYS A 149 -2.50 -2.08 -13.33
N LEU A 150 -3.34 -1.30 -12.63
CA LEU A 150 -4.74 -1.64 -12.39
C LEU A 150 -5.50 -1.55 -13.71
N GLN A 151 -6.12 -2.65 -14.11
CA GLN A 151 -6.93 -2.67 -15.34
C GLN A 151 -8.29 -2.03 -15.04
N GLY A 152 -8.67 -0.99 -15.80
CA GLY A 152 -9.89 -0.23 -15.54
C GLY A 152 -9.94 0.32 -14.10
N LEU A 153 -11.11 0.21 -13.45
CA LEU A 153 -11.33 0.64 -12.06
C LEU A 153 -11.55 -0.55 -11.12
N GLN A 154 -10.79 -1.64 -11.32
CA GLN A 154 -10.92 -2.91 -10.59
C GLN A 154 -10.31 -2.87 -9.17
N PHE A 155 -10.52 -1.77 -8.44
CA PHE A 155 -10.05 -1.63 -7.05
C PHE A 155 -10.59 -2.72 -6.15
N ARG A 156 -11.85 -3.11 -6.37
CA ARG A 156 -12.50 -4.21 -5.66
C ARG A 156 -11.70 -5.50 -5.75
N GLU A 157 -11.31 -5.90 -6.95
CA GLU A 157 -10.56 -7.11 -7.20
C GLU A 157 -9.13 -7.01 -6.65
N LEU A 158 -8.49 -5.84 -6.78
CA LEU A 158 -7.21 -5.55 -6.13
C LEU A 158 -7.29 -5.73 -4.61
N PHE A 159 -8.31 -5.18 -3.96
CA PHE A 159 -8.46 -5.27 -2.50
C PHE A 159 -8.89 -6.65 -2.03
N ARG A 160 -9.67 -7.39 -2.81
CA ARG A 160 -9.94 -8.82 -2.53
C ARG A 160 -8.65 -9.63 -2.55
N TRP A 161 -7.83 -9.44 -3.57
CA TRP A 161 -6.52 -10.06 -3.62
C TRP A 161 -5.66 -9.67 -2.41
N LEU A 162 -5.57 -8.37 -2.12
CA LEU A 162 -4.79 -7.87 -0.99
C LEU A 162 -5.27 -8.45 0.34
N SER A 163 -6.58 -8.49 0.57
CA SER A 163 -7.16 -9.05 1.81
C SER A 163 -6.84 -10.54 1.96
N SER A 164 -6.89 -11.31 0.87
CA SER A 164 -6.49 -12.73 0.86
C SER A 164 -5.00 -12.89 1.18
N SER A 165 -4.14 -12.11 0.51
CA SER A 165 -2.70 -12.09 0.72
C SER A 165 -2.32 -11.75 2.16
N VAL A 166 -2.86 -10.68 2.71
CA VAL A 166 -2.58 -10.26 4.09
C VAL A 166 -3.14 -11.27 5.09
N SER A 167 -4.31 -11.86 4.84
CA SER A 167 -4.89 -12.89 5.72
C SER A 167 -4.05 -14.16 5.78
N GLN A 168 -3.42 -14.55 4.66
CA GLN A 168 -2.46 -15.65 4.64
C GLN A 168 -1.21 -15.34 5.49
N VAL A 169 -0.70 -14.11 5.40
CA VAL A 169 0.41 -13.64 6.25
C VAL A 169 0.04 -13.67 7.72
N ALA A 170 -1.16 -13.18 8.07
CA ALA A 170 -1.66 -13.17 9.45
C ALA A 170 -1.74 -14.58 10.07
N LYS A 171 -1.93 -15.62 9.24
CA LYS A 171 -2.01 -17.04 9.65
C LYS A 171 -0.65 -17.73 9.75
N SER A 172 0.41 -17.15 9.19
CA SER A 172 1.75 -17.73 9.21
C SER A 172 2.52 -17.46 10.50
N GLN A 173 3.80 -17.84 10.52
CA GLN A 173 4.75 -17.44 11.57
C GLN A 173 5.67 -16.33 11.04
N PRO A 174 6.04 -15.34 11.87
CA PRO A 174 7.05 -14.34 11.52
C PRO A 174 8.33 -15.01 11.03
N GLY A 175 8.90 -14.50 9.93
CA GLY A 175 10.07 -15.10 9.27
C GLY A 175 9.74 -16.16 8.21
N THR A 176 8.48 -16.60 8.09
CA THR A 176 8.05 -17.46 6.97
C THR A 176 8.07 -16.66 5.67
N GLN A 177 8.75 -17.19 4.65
CA GLN A 177 8.71 -16.58 3.32
C GLN A 177 7.39 -16.95 2.64
N ILE A 178 6.48 -15.99 2.55
CA ILE A 178 5.21 -16.17 1.84
C ILE A 178 5.37 -15.61 0.42
N SER A 179 5.18 -16.48 -0.57
CA SER A 179 5.04 -16.05 -1.95
C SER A 179 3.64 -15.51 -2.17
N LEU A 180 3.52 -14.23 -2.51
CA LEU A 180 2.23 -13.67 -2.87
C LEU A 180 1.84 -14.18 -4.24
N VAL A 181 0.74 -14.93 -4.29
CA VAL A 181 0.14 -15.34 -5.55
C VAL A 181 -0.41 -14.09 -6.21
N LYS A 182 0.16 -13.70 -7.36
CA LYS A 182 -0.32 -12.60 -8.20
C LYS A 182 -1.84 -12.77 -8.51
N PRO A 183 -2.67 -11.70 -8.51
CA PRO A 183 -4.05 -11.81 -8.97
C PRO A 183 -4.11 -12.07 -10.48
N SER A 184 -5.29 -12.36 -11.03
CA SER A 184 -5.40 -12.58 -12.49
C SER A 184 -4.90 -11.36 -13.28
N ASP A 185 -4.30 -11.61 -14.45
CA ASP A 185 -3.79 -10.54 -15.34
C ASP A 185 -4.87 -9.54 -15.78
N ASN A 186 -6.13 -9.97 -15.74
CA ASN A 186 -7.29 -9.14 -16.01
C ASN A 186 -7.52 -8.08 -14.92
N VAL A 187 -6.91 -8.20 -13.73
CA VAL A 187 -7.06 -7.29 -12.59
C VAL A 187 -5.78 -6.45 -12.40
N LEU A 188 -4.64 -7.10 -12.19
CA LEU A 188 -3.33 -6.45 -12.12
C LEU A 188 -2.40 -7.03 -13.17
N ARG A 189 -1.98 -6.16 -14.09
CA ARG A 189 -0.94 -6.49 -15.04
C ARG A 189 0.42 -6.06 -14.47
N ILE A 190 1.41 -6.95 -14.54
CA ILE A 190 2.80 -6.55 -14.31
C ILE A 190 3.26 -5.80 -15.55
N GLU A 191 3.67 -4.56 -15.38
CA GLU A 191 4.38 -3.80 -16.39
C GLU A 191 5.88 -4.12 -16.27
N VAL A 192 6.37 -4.94 -17.21
CA VAL A 192 7.81 -5.23 -17.36
C VAL A 192 8.48 -4.03 -18.02
#